data_AF-A0A2U1QWY4-F1
#
_entry.id   AF-A0A2U1QWY4-F1
#
_cell.length_a   1.000
_cell.length_b   1.000
_cell.length_c   1.000
_cell.angle_alpha   90.00
_cell.angle_beta   90.00
_cell.angle_gamma   90.00
#
_symmetry.space_group_name_H-M   'P 1'
#
loop_
_entity.id
_entity.type
_entity.pdbx_description
1 polymer ?
#
loop_
_entity_poly.entity_id
_entity_poly.type
_entity_poly.pdbx_seq_one_letter_code
_entity_poly.pdbx_strand_id
1 'polypeptide(L)'
;MLNYPDIIYQILGFVGLPALFTLYLTERVKGNIKSTYDRKLEEIKKENTKEIEEVKKEHSKEISRFQADVNQLKSRENFKFTKLHEKRFEGLAEIYSYLSQLMELLHIYSVSIKNQQTNNIDSIEIANAQNSFINTYAESSKYISRNMLFFDDKTEIMLVNYMIHCRDFFNTYDQYKYMQEINKEDKLGFTFNFDAEYQKLEKLIFPLKKEIEKEFRKFLEE
;
A
#
# COMPACT_ATOMS: atom_id res chain seq x y z
N MET A 1 48.52 -104.53 -27.46
CA MET A 1 47.26 -103.85 -27.84
C MET A 1 46.78 -103.10 -26.61
N LEU A 2 46.67 -101.77 -26.66
CA LEU A 2 46.04 -101.03 -25.57
C LEU A 2 44.56 -101.42 -25.52
N ASN A 3 44.08 -101.75 -24.32
CA ASN A 3 42.70 -102.16 -24.10
C ASN A 3 41.80 -100.92 -24.27
N TYR A 4 40.76 -101.02 -25.09
CA TYR A 4 39.80 -99.94 -25.36
C TYR A 4 39.30 -99.18 -24.09
N PRO A 5 39.06 -99.85 -22.94
CA PRO A 5 38.73 -99.14 -21.69
C PRO A 5 39.84 -98.20 -21.18
N ASP A 6 41.13 -98.54 -21.35
CA ASP A 6 42.24 -97.70 -20.84
C ASP A 6 42.37 -96.37 -21.60
N ILE A 7 42.05 -96.37 -22.90
CA ILE A 7 42.01 -95.15 -23.72
C ILE A 7 40.86 -94.24 -23.27
N ILE A 8 39.71 -94.82 -22.92
CA ILE A 8 38.56 -94.07 -22.40
C ILE A 8 38.87 -93.47 -21.03
N TYR A 9 39.53 -94.23 -20.15
CA TYR A 9 39.99 -93.72 -18.84
C TYR A 9 41.06 -92.64 -18.98
N GLN A 10 41.96 -92.73 -19.96
CA GLN A 10 42.91 -91.66 -20.26
C GLN A 10 42.22 -90.39 -20.80
N ILE A 11 41.23 -90.51 -21.71
CA ILE A 11 40.51 -89.35 -22.24
C ILE A 11 39.65 -88.68 -21.15
N LEU A 12 38.92 -89.47 -20.35
CA LEU A 12 38.15 -88.95 -19.22
C LEU A 12 39.05 -88.37 -18.11
N GLY A 13 40.19 -89.02 -17.86
CA GLY A 13 41.18 -88.60 -16.85
C GLY A 13 41.95 -87.33 -17.22
N PHE A 14 42.35 -87.21 -18.49
CA PHE A 14 43.25 -86.14 -18.95
C PHE A 14 42.51 -84.94 -19.57
N VAL A 15 41.28 -85.12 -20.07
CA VAL A 15 40.49 -84.05 -20.71
C VAL A 15 39.21 -83.77 -19.94
N GLY A 16 38.47 -84.81 -19.53
CA GLY A 16 37.17 -84.66 -18.87
C GLY A 16 37.26 -84.07 -17.45
N LEU A 17 38.15 -84.59 -16.62
CA LEU A 17 38.37 -84.13 -15.25
C LEU A 17 38.89 -82.68 -15.18
N PRO A 18 39.91 -82.28 -15.97
CA PRO A 18 40.32 -80.88 -16.03
C PRO A 18 39.22 -79.95 -16.54
N ALA A 19 38.48 -80.35 -17.58
CA ALA A 19 37.37 -79.56 -18.13
C ALA A 19 36.27 -79.33 -17.10
N LEU A 20 35.82 -80.37 -16.39
CA LEU A 20 34.83 -80.26 -15.30
C LEU A 20 35.33 -79.43 -14.13
N PHE A 21 36.62 -79.57 -13.77
CA PHE A 21 37.23 -78.76 -12.72
C PHE A 21 37.30 -77.27 -13.11
N THR A 22 37.67 -76.95 -14.36
CA THR A 22 37.59 -75.58 -14.87
C THR A 22 36.15 -75.07 -14.92
N LEU A 23 35.17 -75.91 -15.25
CA LEU A 23 33.76 -75.53 -15.30
C LEU A 23 33.23 -75.20 -13.91
N TYR A 24 33.54 -76.05 -12.92
CA TYR A 24 33.24 -75.82 -11.50
C TYR A 24 33.90 -74.54 -10.96
N LEU A 25 35.18 -74.32 -11.25
CA LEU A 25 35.88 -73.09 -10.88
C LEU A 25 35.25 -71.87 -11.56
N THR A 26 34.88 -71.97 -12.83
CA THR A 26 34.30 -70.87 -13.60
C THR A 26 32.91 -70.51 -13.08
N GLU A 27 32.07 -71.50 -12.75
CA GLU A 27 30.75 -71.26 -12.14
C GLU A 27 30.88 -70.64 -10.75
N ARG A 28 31.81 -71.14 -9.93
CA ARG A 28 32.06 -70.60 -8.59
C ARG A 28 32.59 -69.17 -8.63
N VAL A 29 33.51 -68.88 -9.56
CA VAL A 29 34.02 -67.52 -9.78
C VAL A 29 32.94 -66.61 -10.34
N LYS A 30 32.13 -67.04 -11.31
CA LYS A 30 30.96 -66.27 -11.81
C LYS A 30 29.95 -65.98 -10.71
N GLY A 31 29.64 -66.96 -9.86
CA GLY A 31 28.75 -66.80 -8.72
C GLY A 31 29.25 -65.75 -7.73
N ASN A 32 30.55 -65.82 -7.38
CA ASN A 32 31.19 -64.85 -6.50
C ASN A 32 31.26 -63.44 -7.11
N ILE A 33 31.57 -63.33 -8.40
CA ILE A 33 31.57 -62.04 -9.11
C ILE A 33 30.17 -61.45 -9.10
N LYS A 34 29.15 -62.22 -9.48
CA LYS A 34 27.75 -61.77 -9.50
C LYS A 34 27.30 -61.31 -8.11
N SER A 35 27.52 -62.12 -7.07
CA SER A 35 27.23 -61.77 -5.68
C SER A 35 27.92 -60.46 -5.24
N THR A 36 29.17 -60.26 -5.63
CA THR A 36 29.92 -59.05 -5.27
C THR A 36 29.37 -57.82 -6.01
N TYR A 37 29.01 -57.97 -7.28
CA TYR A 37 28.38 -56.90 -8.07
C TYR A 37 27.00 -56.55 -7.54
N ASP A 38 26.15 -57.55 -7.25
CA ASP A 38 24.81 -57.33 -6.71
C ASP A 38 24.87 -56.59 -5.36
N ARG A 39 25.80 -56.99 -4.47
CA ARG A 39 26.02 -56.29 -3.19
C ARG A 39 26.45 -54.84 -3.37
N LYS A 40 27.44 -54.59 -4.26
CA LYS A 40 27.89 -53.21 -4.55
C LYS A 40 26.77 -52.37 -5.17
N LEU A 41 25.94 -52.95 -6.02
CA LEU A 41 24.82 -52.27 -6.64
C LEU A 41 23.76 -51.88 -5.60
N GLU A 42 23.45 -52.77 -4.64
CA GLU A 42 22.56 -52.45 -3.53
C GLU A 42 23.13 -51.37 -2.60
N GLU A 43 24.43 -51.44 -2.28
CA GLU A 43 25.10 -50.41 -1.48
C GLU A 43 24.99 -49.03 -2.15
N ILE A 44 25.32 -48.93 -3.45
CA ILE A 44 25.21 -47.67 -4.21
C ILE A 44 23.77 -47.18 -4.29
N LYS A 45 22.79 -48.07 -4.51
CA LYS A 45 21.38 -47.68 -4.54
C LYS A 45 20.93 -47.12 -3.19
N LYS A 46 21.33 -47.77 -2.10
CA LYS A 46 20.98 -47.34 -0.75
C LYS A 46 21.61 -45.99 -0.40
N GLU A 47 22.87 -45.80 -0.78
CA GLU A 47 23.59 -44.54 -0.61
C GLU A 47 22.94 -43.41 -1.41
N ASN A 48 22.72 -43.61 -2.72
CA ASN A 48 22.03 -42.62 -3.56
C ASN A 48 20.62 -42.29 -3.06
N THR A 49 19.86 -43.30 -2.58
CA THR A 49 18.51 -43.06 -2.04
C THR A 49 18.55 -42.19 -0.79
N LYS A 50 19.53 -42.45 0.09
CA LYS A 50 19.75 -41.67 1.31
C LYS A 50 20.15 -40.24 0.99
N GLU A 51 21.09 -40.03 0.06
CA GLU A 51 21.48 -38.70 -0.41
C GLU A 51 20.28 -37.93 -1.00
N ILE A 52 19.48 -38.58 -1.85
CA ILE A 52 18.27 -37.98 -2.43
C ILE A 52 17.26 -37.58 -1.34
N GLU A 53 17.06 -38.42 -0.32
CA GLU A 53 16.15 -38.10 0.79
C GLU A 53 16.66 -36.95 1.66
N GLU A 54 17.96 -36.91 1.93
CA GLU A 54 18.60 -35.81 2.68
C GLU A 54 18.46 -34.48 1.93
N VAL A 55 18.78 -34.46 0.63
CA VAL A 55 18.61 -33.29 -0.24
C VAL A 55 17.14 -32.84 -0.28
N LYS A 56 16.19 -33.76 -0.46
CA LYS A 56 14.75 -33.44 -0.42
C LYS A 56 14.33 -32.82 0.90
N LYS A 57 14.85 -33.32 2.02
CA LYS A 57 14.55 -32.80 3.36
C LYS A 57 15.13 -31.41 3.57
N GLU A 58 16.35 -31.15 3.10
CA GLU A 58 16.96 -29.82 3.13
C GLU A 58 16.18 -28.83 2.27
N HIS A 59 15.87 -29.19 1.03
CA HIS A 59 15.06 -28.37 0.12
C HIS A 59 13.67 -28.09 0.71
N SER A 60 13.02 -29.09 1.32
CA SER A 60 11.73 -28.88 1.97
C SER A 60 11.83 -27.90 3.15
N LYS A 61 12.89 -27.98 3.96
CA LYS A 61 13.13 -27.00 5.04
C LYS A 61 13.37 -25.61 4.49
N GLU A 62 14.14 -25.49 3.41
CA GLU A 62 14.45 -24.23 2.76
C GLU A 62 13.19 -23.60 2.15
N ILE A 63 12.36 -24.37 1.46
CA ILE A 63 11.05 -23.93 0.95
C ILE A 63 10.17 -23.44 2.10
N SER A 64 10.11 -24.16 3.22
CA SER A 64 9.33 -23.71 4.38
C SER A 64 9.86 -22.41 4.97
N ARG A 65 11.19 -22.21 5.00
CA ARG A 65 11.81 -20.95 5.44
C ARG A 65 11.44 -19.81 4.49
N PHE A 66 11.59 -20.02 3.18
CA PHE A 66 11.20 -19.01 2.19
C PHE A 66 9.72 -18.66 2.26
N GLN A 67 8.84 -19.64 2.46
CA GLN A 67 7.42 -19.38 2.67
C GLN A 67 7.15 -18.55 3.92
N ALA A 68 7.85 -18.84 5.02
CA ALA A 68 7.75 -18.06 6.25
C ALA A 68 8.24 -16.62 6.04
N ASP A 69 9.39 -16.43 5.39
CA ASP A 69 9.96 -15.11 5.09
C ASP A 69 9.03 -14.30 4.17
N VAL A 70 8.49 -14.92 3.12
CA VAL A 70 7.52 -14.28 2.21
C VAL A 70 6.27 -13.86 2.97
N ASN A 71 5.74 -14.71 3.85
CA ASN A 71 4.56 -14.37 4.66
C ASN A 71 4.85 -13.26 5.67
N GLN A 72 6.05 -13.24 6.26
CA GLN A 72 6.48 -12.17 7.15
C GLN A 72 6.61 -10.83 6.39
N LEU A 73 7.20 -10.84 5.19
CA LEU A 73 7.30 -9.67 4.33
C LEU A 73 5.93 -9.15 3.93
N LYS A 74 5.04 -10.04 3.46
CA LYS A 74 3.64 -9.69 3.14
C LYS A 74 2.91 -9.08 4.33
N SER A 75 3.04 -9.67 5.52
CA SER A 75 2.42 -9.14 6.74
C SER A 75 2.95 -7.75 7.08
N ARG A 76 4.27 -7.54 6.97
CA ARG A 76 4.90 -6.23 7.22
C ARG A 76 4.47 -5.17 6.21
N GLU A 77 4.39 -5.51 4.93
CA GLU A 77 3.91 -4.61 3.88
C GLU A 77 2.44 -4.27 4.06
N ASN A 78 1.58 -5.28 4.30
CA ASN A 78 0.17 -5.07 4.60
C ASN A 78 -0.01 -4.15 5.81
N PHE A 79 0.74 -4.35 6.89
CA PHE A 79 0.67 -3.48 8.06
C PHE A 79 1.09 -2.03 7.76
N LYS A 80 2.16 -1.83 6.99
CA LYS A 80 2.60 -0.49 6.57
C LYS A 80 1.54 0.18 5.68
N PHE A 81 0.99 -0.57 4.74
CA PHE A 81 -0.07 -0.12 3.85
C PHE A 81 -1.30 0.29 4.65
N THR A 82 -1.81 -0.56 5.54
CA THR A 82 -2.94 -0.25 6.42
C THR A 82 -2.71 1.01 7.22
N LYS A 83 -1.54 1.16 7.86
CA LYS A 83 -1.21 2.38 8.63
C LYS A 83 -1.17 3.64 7.79
N LEU A 84 -0.69 3.53 6.55
CA LEU A 84 -0.60 4.68 5.66
C LEU A 84 -2.01 5.08 5.17
N HIS A 85 -2.88 4.11 4.89
CA HIS A 85 -4.29 4.36 4.59
C HIS A 85 -5.05 4.94 5.79
N GLU A 86 -4.83 4.43 7.01
CA GLU A 86 -5.39 5.02 8.23
C GLU A 86 -5.00 6.50 8.37
N LYS A 87 -3.72 6.83 8.19
CA LYS A 87 -3.25 8.22 8.25
C LYS A 87 -3.82 9.10 7.14
N ARG A 88 -3.98 8.54 5.94
CA ARG A 88 -4.65 9.22 4.84
C ARG A 88 -6.12 9.52 5.18
N PHE A 89 -6.84 8.57 5.77
CA PHE A 89 -8.24 8.76 6.17
C PHE A 89 -8.40 9.78 7.30
N GLU A 90 -7.51 9.75 8.30
CA GLU A 90 -7.45 10.80 9.33
C GLU A 90 -7.25 12.18 8.70
N GLY A 91 -6.29 12.31 7.77
CA GLY A 91 -6.02 13.56 7.07
C GLY A 91 -7.20 14.05 6.23
N LEU A 92 -7.86 13.15 5.50
CA LEU A 92 -9.06 13.42 4.72
C LEU A 92 -10.20 13.96 5.60
N ALA A 93 -10.48 13.30 6.72
CA ALA A 93 -11.54 13.68 7.63
C ALA A 93 -11.29 15.06 8.26
N GLU A 94 -10.06 15.30 8.71
CA GLU A 94 -9.68 16.57 9.32
C GLU A 94 -9.72 17.72 8.31
N ILE A 95 -9.22 17.52 7.09
CA ILE A 95 -9.33 18.52 6.03
C ILE A 95 -10.80 18.81 5.73
N TYR A 96 -11.64 17.79 5.57
CA TYR A 96 -13.06 18.00 5.31
C TYR A 96 -13.77 18.77 6.43
N SER A 97 -13.38 18.52 7.69
CA SER A 97 -13.84 19.28 8.86
C SER A 97 -13.47 20.75 8.72
N TYR A 98 -12.20 21.07 8.42
CA TYR A 98 -11.75 22.44 8.18
C TYR A 98 -12.49 23.12 7.02
N LEU A 99 -12.66 22.46 5.88
CA LEU A 99 -13.39 23.03 4.74
C LEU A 99 -14.82 23.41 5.15
N SER A 100 -15.47 22.55 5.94
CA SER A 100 -16.83 22.78 6.43
C SER A 100 -16.90 23.93 7.43
N GLN A 101 -15.97 23.99 8.39
CA GLN A 101 -15.87 25.09 9.36
C GLN A 101 -15.63 26.43 8.67
N LEU A 102 -14.72 26.48 7.69
CA LEU A 102 -14.46 27.70 6.92
C LEU A 102 -15.71 28.20 6.19
N MET A 103 -16.47 27.29 5.57
CA MET A 103 -17.71 27.63 4.88
C MET A 103 -18.76 28.22 5.84
N GLU A 104 -18.92 27.61 7.02
CA GLU A 104 -19.83 28.08 8.05
C GLU A 104 -19.41 29.45 8.58
N LEU A 105 -18.12 29.66 8.88
CA LEU A 105 -17.60 30.94 9.35
C LEU A 105 -17.75 32.05 8.30
N LEU A 106 -17.57 31.75 7.02
CA LEU A 106 -17.85 32.70 5.93
C LEU A 106 -19.32 33.09 5.87
N HIS A 107 -20.23 32.12 6.05
CA HIS A 107 -21.66 32.38 6.09
C HIS A 107 -22.01 33.28 7.28
N ILE A 108 -21.56 32.92 8.48
CA ILE A 108 -21.79 33.70 9.71
C ILE A 108 -21.26 35.12 9.53
N TYR A 109 -20.00 35.28 9.11
CA TYR A 109 -19.38 36.59 8.95
C TYR A 109 -20.13 37.46 7.91
N SER A 110 -20.41 36.90 6.73
CA SER A 110 -21.12 37.65 5.67
C SER A 110 -22.52 38.11 6.09
N VAL A 111 -23.27 37.26 6.81
CA VAL A 111 -24.59 37.60 7.36
C VAL A 111 -24.47 38.67 8.44
N SER A 112 -23.48 38.57 9.34
CA SER A 112 -23.27 39.57 10.39
C SER A 112 -22.93 40.94 9.82
N ILE A 113 -22.07 41.02 8.80
CA ILE A 113 -21.73 42.29 8.11
C ILE A 113 -22.96 42.86 7.39
N LYS A 114 -23.79 42.02 6.75
CA LYS A 114 -25.04 42.47 6.11
C LYS A 114 -26.01 43.05 7.14
N ASN A 115 -26.20 42.35 8.26
CA ASN A 115 -27.17 42.76 9.28
C ASN A 115 -26.72 43.98 10.08
N GLN A 116 -25.41 44.27 10.17
CA GLN A 116 -24.86 45.50 10.76
C GLN A 116 -25.42 46.77 10.10
N GLN A 117 -25.85 46.71 8.83
CA GLN A 117 -26.51 47.83 8.17
C GLN A 117 -27.91 48.13 8.71
N THR A 118 -28.60 47.10 9.23
CA THR A 118 -30.04 47.16 9.50
C THR A 118 -30.33 47.33 10.98
N ASN A 119 -29.59 46.61 11.82
CA ASN A 119 -29.74 46.60 13.26
C ASN A 119 -28.35 46.85 13.84
N ASN A 120 -28.21 47.71 14.86
CA ASN A 120 -26.95 47.96 15.60
C ASN A 120 -26.45 46.66 16.26
N ILE A 121 -25.96 45.70 15.47
CA ILE A 121 -25.35 44.47 15.93
C ILE A 121 -24.04 44.83 16.64
N ASP A 122 -23.78 44.12 17.73
CA ASP A 122 -22.64 44.37 18.59
C ASP A 122 -21.32 44.17 17.82
N SER A 123 -20.48 45.21 17.80
CA SER A 123 -19.17 45.20 17.12
C SER A 123 -18.28 44.03 17.56
N ILE A 124 -18.51 43.53 18.77
CA ILE A 124 -17.80 42.40 19.38
C ILE A 124 -18.11 41.08 18.65
N GLU A 125 -19.37 40.82 18.27
CA GLU A 125 -19.76 39.57 17.59
C GLU A 125 -19.13 39.47 16.20
N ILE A 126 -19.11 40.59 15.47
CA ILE A 126 -18.47 40.68 14.15
C ILE A 126 -16.96 40.48 14.27
N ALA A 127 -16.32 41.11 15.27
CA ALA A 127 -14.89 40.94 15.53
C ALA A 127 -14.55 39.48 15.90
N ASN A 128 -15.40 38.83 16.69
CA ASN A 128 -15.23 37.41 17.03
C ASN A 128 -15.35 36.52 15.81
N ALA A 129 -16.35 36.72 14.94
CA ALA A 129 -16.50 35.96 13.70
C ALA A 129 -15.30 36.15 12.75
N GLN A 130 -14.81 37.39 12.63
CA GLN A 130 -13.60 37.73 11.88
C GLN A 130 -12.36 36.98 12.41
N ASN A 131 -12.11 37.06 13.71
CA ASN A 131 -10.96 36.41 14.33
C ASN A 131 -11.04 34.88 14.22
N SER A 132 -12.22 34.30 14.42
CA SER A 132 -12.45 32.87 14.23
C SER A 132 -12.12 32.44 12.80
N PHE A 133 -12.60 33.17 11.78
CA PHE A 133 -12.25 32.86 10.40
C PHE A 133 -10.74 32.94 10.14
N ILE A 134 -10.07 34.01 10.57
CA ILE A 134 -8.63 34.22 10.35
C ILE A 134 -7.82 33.08 10.99
N ASN A 135 -8.13 32.73 12.24
CA ASN A 135 -7.44 31.68 12.96
C ASN A 135 -7.67 30.30 12.32
N THR A 136 -8.92 29.95 12.03
CA THR A 136 -9.26 28.68 11.37
C THR A 136 -8.65 28.60 9.96
N TYR A 137 -8.61 29.69 9.20
CA TYR A 137 -7.95 29.74 7.89
C TYR A 137 -6.45 29.49 7.99
N ALA A 138 -5.77 30.11 8.95
CA ALA A 138 -4.34 29.90 9.18
C ALA A 138 -4.02 28.46 9.58
N GLU A 139 -4.80 27.89 10.51
CA GLU A 139 -4.64 26.51 10.96
C GLU A 139 -4.92 25.50 9.85
N SER A 140 -6.04 25.64 9.15
CA SER A 140 -6.42 24.77 8.04
C SER A 140 -5.42 24.83 6.89
N SER A 141 -4.95 26.02 6.50
CA SER A 141 -3.94 26.18 5.45
C SER A 141 -2.65 25.44 5.79
N LYS A 142 -2.19 25.58 7.04
CA LYS A 142 -1.01 24.86 7.56
C LYS A 142 -1.24 23.35 7.59
N TYR A 143 -2.41 22.90 8.02
CA TYR A 143 -2.74 21.48 8.08
C TYR A 143 -2.82 20.87 6.68
N ILE A 144 -3.57 21.49 5.76
CA ILE A 144 -3.74 21.05 4.37
C ILE A 144 -2.37 20.95 3.69
N SER A 145 -1.54 22.00 3.76
CA SER A 145 -0.21 22.01 3.14
C SER A 145 0.69 20.87 3.63
N ARG A 146 0.64 20.53 4.91
CA ARG A 146 1.42 19.42 5.48
C ARG A 146 0.96 18.04 5.04
N ASN A 147 -0.30 17.93 4.63
CA ASN A 147 -0.94 16.67 4.27
C ASN A 147 -1.20 16.57 2.74
N MET A 148 -0.65 17.49 1.94
CA MET A 148 -0.84 17.50 0.48
C MET A 148 -0.36 16.21 -0.19
N LEU A 149 0.73 15.62 0.32
CA LEU A 149 1.30 14.35 -0.16
C LEU A 149 0.29 13.19 -0.31
N PHE A 150 -0.84 13.24 0.39
CA PHE A 150 -1.87 12.20 0.34
C PHE A 150 -2.85 12.32 -0.84
N PHE A 151 -2.73 13.37 -1.64
CA PHE A 151 -3.64 13.72 -2.72
C PHE A 151 -2.96 13.64 -4.08
N ASP A 152 -3.77 13.51 -5.12
CA ASP A 152 -3.31 13.70 -6.49
C ASP A 152 -3.25 15.19 -6.83
N ASP A 153 -2.50 15.54 -7.88
CA ASP A 153 -2.31 16.92 -8.34
C ASP A 153 -3.66 17.64 -8.56
N LYS A 154 -4.67 16.91 -9.05
CA LYS A 154 -6.01 17.45 -9.29
C LYS A 154 -6.68 17.90 -7.99
N THR A 155 -6.68 17.05 -6.98
CA THR A 155 -7.29 17.30 -5.67
C THR A 155 -6.51 18.38 -4.93
N GLU A 156 -5.18 18.39 -5.03
CA GLU A 156 -4.36 19.48 -4.49
C GLU A 156 -4.78 20.84 -5.06
N ILE A 157 -4.92 20.94 -6.38
CA ILE A 157 -5.37 22.17 -7.06
C ILE A 157 -6.77 22.58 -6.57
N MET A 158 -7.70 21.62 -6.42
CA MET A 158 -9.05 21.91 -5.91
C MET A 158 -9.01 22.47 -4.48
N LEU A 159 -8.21 21.89 -3.59
CA LEU A 159 -8.04 22.36 -2.22
C LEU A 159 -7.43 23.78 -2.18
N VAL A 160 -6.41 24.04 -2.99
CA VAL A 160 -5.80 25.38 -3.11
C VAL A 160 -6.82 26.40 -3.59
N ASN A 161 -7.56 26.08 -4.66
CA ASN A 161 -8.59 26.97 -5.20
C ASN A 161 -9.69 27.25 -4.19
N TYR A 162 -10.09 26.24 -3.40
CA TYR A 162 -11.07 26.43 -2.34
C TYR A 162 -10.59 27.43 -1.30
N MET A 163 -9.35 27.27 -0.83
CA MET A 163 -8.75 28.20 0.15
C MET A 163 -8.65 29.62 -0.42
N ILE A 164 -8.21 29.77 -1.67
CA ILE A 164 -8.16 31.07 -2.36
C ILE A 164 -9.55 31.72 -2.41
N HIS A 165 -10.58 30.98 -2.85
CA HIS A 165 -11.93 31.52 -2.93
C HIS A 165 -12.50 31.89 -1.56
N CYS A 166 -12.25 31.10 -0.52
CA CYS A 166 -12.65 31.43 0.84
C CYS A 166 -12.00 32.74 1.30
N ARG A 167 -10.70 32.90 1.09
CA ARG A 167 -9.96 34.12 1.46
C ARG A 167 -10.45 35.34 0.68
N ASP A 168 -10.62 35.20 -0.63
CA ASP A 168 -10.99 36.33 -1.48
C ASP A 168 -12.42 36.80 -1.18
N PHE A 169 -13.34 35.86 -0.88
CA PHE A 169 -14.68 36.17 -0.40
C PHE A 169 -14.63 36.90 0.96
N PHE A 170 -13.88 36.39 1.92
CA PHE A 170 -13.70 37.03 3.22
C PHE A 170 -13.16 38.47 3.08
N ASN A 171 -12.08 38.64 2.31
CA ASN A 171 -11.44 39.93 2.08
C ASN A 171 -12.39 40.94 1.44
N THR A 172 -13.30 40.49 0.57
CA THR A 172 -14.31 41.38 -0.05
C THR A 172 -15.23 41.99 1.00
N TYR A 173 -15.70 41.19 1.96
CA TYR A 173 -16.57 41.65 3.05
C TYR A 173 -15.80 42.48 4.09
N ASP A 174 -14.53 42.16 4.35
CA ASP A 174 -13.69 42.91 5.28
C ASP A 174 -13.30 44.29 4.73
N GLN A 175 -12.92 44.37 3.44
CA GLN A 175 -12.73 45.64 2.75
C GLN A 175 -13.99 46.50 2.77
N TYR A 176 -15.14 45.86 2.55
CA TYR A 176 -16.42 46.54 2.64
C TYR A 176 -16.68 47.13 4.03
N LYS A 177 -16.45 46.36 5.10
CA LYS A 177 -16.60 46.82 6.50
C LYS A 177 -15.76 48.08 6.74
N TYR A 178 -14.50 48.05 6.30
CA TYR A 178 -13.58 49.18 6.44
C TYR A 178 -14.05 50.41 5.63
N MET A 179 -14.52 50.21 4.40
CA MET A 179 -15.06 51.30 3.58
C MET A 179 -16.34 51.91 4.17
N GLN A 180 -17.17 51.13 4.87
CA GLN A 180 -18.34 51.66 5.59
C GLN A 180 -17.95 52.55 6.76
N GLU A 181 -16.89 52.20 7.50
CA GLU A 181 -16.36 53.04 8.58
C GLU A 181 -15.89 54.39 8.02
N ILE A 182 -15.10 54.39 6.93
CA ILE A 182 -14.65 55.62 6.26
C ILE A 182 -15.82 56.43 5.69
N ASN A 183 -16.81 55.78 5.07
CA ASN A 183 -17.94 56.47 4.46
C ASN A 183 -18.84 57.17 5.49
N LYS A 184 -18.90 56.68 6.74
CA LYS A 184 -19.56 57.38 7.85
C LYS A 184 -18.85 58.70 8.19
N GLU A 185 -17.54 58.75 8.04
CA GLU A 185 -16.72 59.94 8.31
C GLU A 185 -16.78 60.94 7.14
N ASP A 186 -16.73 60.46 5.89
CA ASP A 186 -16.50 61.31 4.70
C ASP A 186 -17.71 61.50 3.76
N LYS A 187 -18.86 60.83 3.98
CA LYS A 187 -20.08 60.90 3.13
C LYS A 187 -19.85 60.65 1.63
N LEU A 188 -19.05 59.64 1.30
CA LEU A 188 -18.64 59.26 -0.06
C LEU A 188 -19.72 58.54 -0.90
N GLY A 189 -20.87 58.17 -0.33
CA GLY A 189 -22.01 57.62 -1.09
C GLY A 189 -21.78 56.21 -1.66
N PHE A 190 -20.87 55.44 -1.07
CA PHE A 190 -20.54 54.08 -1.52
C PHE A 190 -21.70 53.09 -1.29
N THR A 191 -21.98 52.26 -2.30
CA THR A 191 -23.00 51.20 -2.25
C THR A 191 -22.39 49.84 -2.59
N PHE A 192 -22.60 48.84 -1.73
CA PHE A 192 -22.15 47.46 -1.95
C PHE A 192 -23.34 46.54 -2.15
N ASN A 193 -23.28 45.70 -3.18
CA ASN A 193 -24.32 44.73 -3.45
C ASN A 193 -24.01 43.40 -2.76
N PHE A 194 -24.46 43.29 -1.51
CA PHE A 194 -24.30 42.09 -0.70
C PHE A 194 -24.85 40.83 -1.36
N ASP A 195 -25.99 40.92 -2.03
CA ASP A 195 -26.63 39.73 -2.59
C ASP A 195 -25.87 39.21 -3.81
N ALA A 196 -25.31 40.10 -4.63
CA ALA A 196 -24.46 39.72 -5.76
C ALA A 196 -23.14 39.07 -5.31
N GLU A 197 -22.52 39.60 -4.25
CA GLU A 197 -21.28 39.04 -3.69
C GLU A 197 -21.54 37.72 -2.95
N TYR A 198 -22.61 37.64 -2.17
CA TYR A 198 -23.02 36.42 -1.49
C TYR A 198 -23.31 35.28 -2.48
N GLN A 199 -23.90 35.57 -3.63
CA GLN A 199 -24.09 34.58 -4.71
C GLN A 199 -22.78 33.93 -5.20
N LYS A 200 -21.62 34.57 -5.02
CA LYS A 200 -20.33 33.95 -5.35
C LYS A 200 -20.00 32.79 -4.42
N LEU A 201 -20.45 32.84 -3.16
CA LEU A 201 -20.34 31.73 -2.20
C LEU A 201 -21.06 30.48 -2.76
N GLU A 202 -22.30 30.67 -3.21
CA GLU A 202 -23.15 29.59 -3.74
C GLU A 202 -22.70 29.07 -5.10
N LYS A 203 -22.11 29.92 -5.94
CA LYS A 203 -21.72 29.58 -7.31
C LYS A 203 -20.30 29.05 -7.44
N LEU A 204 -19.38 29.43 -6.54
CA LEU A 204 -17.96 29.06 -6.63
C LEU A 204 -17.53 28.14 -5.49
N ILE A 205 -17.81 28.51 -4.24
CA ILE A 205 -17.29 27.80 -3.07
C ILE A 205 -18.08 26.51 -2.82
N PHE A 206 -19.42 26.57 -2.87
CA PHE A 206 -20.29 25.41 -2.60
C PHE A 206 -20.10 24.26 -3.60
N PRO A 207 -20.07 24.50 -4.93
CA PRO A 207 -19.86 23.43 -5.89
C PRO A 207 -18.47 22.83 -5.75
N LEU A 208 -17.44 23.66 -5.52
CA LEU A 208 -16.07 23.20 -5.34
C LEU A 208 -15.93 22.31 -4.10
N LYS A 209 -16.56 22.66 -2.97
CA LYS A 209 -16.59 21.79 -1.78
C LYS A 209 -17.21 20.42 -2.09
N LYS A 210 -18.31 20.40 -2.85
CA LYS A 210 -18.96 19.14 -3.26
C LYS A 210 -18.09 18.31 -4.21
N GLU A 211 -17.32 18.96 -5.09
CA GLU A 211 -16.37 18.26 -5.94
C GLU A 211 -15.23 17.64 -5.12
N ILE A 212 -14.67 18.39 -4.16
CA ILE A 212 -13.66 17.87 -3.23
C ILE A 212 -14.22 16.69 -2.43
N GLU A 213 -15.47 16.78 -1.95
CA GLU A 213 -16.12 15.67 -1.24
C GLU A 213 -16.23 14.41 -2.11
N LYS A 214 -16.56 14.56 -3.40
CA LYS A 214 -16.63 13.43 -4.33
C LYS A 214 -15.26 12.78 -4.52
N GLU A 215 -14.20 13.57 -4.68
CA GLU A 215 -12.84 13.02 -4.80
C GLU A 215 -12.41 12.34 -3.49
N PHE A 216 -12.74 12.91 -2.33
CA PHE A 216 -12.47 12.30 -1.03
C PHE A 216 -13.17 10.94 -0.87
N ARG A 217 -14.39 10.80 -1.38
CA ARG A 217 -15.13 9.52 -1.38
C ARG A 217 -14.46 8.47 -2.26
N LYS A 218 -13.90 8.83 -3.41
CA LYS A 218 -13.15 7.87 -4.24
C LYS A 218 -11.95 7.30 -3.49
N PHE A 219 -11.23 8.14 -2.75
CA PHE A 219 -10.12 7.67 -1.92
C PHE A 219 -10.54 6.74 -0.78
N LEU A 220 -11.81 6.73 -0.38
CA LEU A 220 -12.36 5.79 0.62
C LEU A 220 -12.80 4.45 -0.02
N GLU A 221 -13.06 4.44 -1.32
CA GLU A 221 -13.50 3.26 -2.07
C GLU A 221 -12.32 2.48 -2.70
N GLU A 222 -11.14 3.11 -2.80
CA GLU A 222 -9.87 2.55 -3.28
C GLU A 222 -8.94 2.07 -2.14
#